data_AF-A0A2W1HGK2-F1
#
_entry.id   AF-A0A2W1HGK2-F1
#
_cell.length_a   1.000
_cell.length_b   1.000
_cell.length_c   1.000
_cell.angle_alpha   90.00
_cell.angle_beta   90.00
_cell.angle_gamma   90.00
#
_symmetry.space_group_name_H-M   'P 1'
#
loop_
_entity.id
_entity.type
_entity.pdbx_description
1 polymer ?
#
loop_
_entity_poly.entity_id
_entity_poly.type
_entity_poly.pdbx_seq_one_letter_code
_entity_poly.pdbx_strand_id
1 'polypeptide(L)'
;MSTTQTVTQQPEITAENVLRLFPEVNTTLIGGSHNSATSDNALQGYDEEQIRLMDEVCIVLDNDDVPIGSATKKLCHLMENIDKGLLHRAFSVFLFDSQNRLLLQQRATEKITFPDMWTNTCCSHPLGIPGETGVGLEESVQGVRRAAVRKLEHELGIKPEQVPIDDFKFLTRIHYKSPSDGKWGEHEIDYILFIKADVDLNVNPNEARDSRFVSQEDLRTMFKDKSLKFTPWFKLICESMLFEWWDHLDSGLEQYMGETEIRRM
;
A
#
# COMPACT_ATOMS: atom_id res chain seq x y z
N MET A 1 25.99 33.85 -19.30
CA MET A 1 25.62 33.81 -17.87
C MET A 1 24.87 32.51 -17.67
N SER A 2 25.43 31.57 -16.92
CA SER A 2 24.79 30.28 -16.64
C SER A 2 23.84 30.47 -15.47
N THR A 3 22.54 30.27 -15.69
CA THR A 3 21.52 30.40 -14.66
C THR A 3 21.53 29.13 -13.82
N THR A 4 22.23 29.16 -12.68
CA THR A 4 22.18 28.09 -11.69
C THR A 4 20.76 28.04 -11.11
N GLN A 5 19.94 27.08 -11.57
CA GLN A 5 18.69 26.76 -10.91
C GLN A 5 19.03 26.13 -9.56
N THR A 6 18.81 26.87 -8.49
CA THR A 6 18.86 26.33 -7.13
C THR A 6 17.68 25.39 -6.97
N VAL A 7 17.90 24.10 -7.15
CA VAL A 7 16.93 23.07 -6.76
C VAL A 7 16.79 23.19 -5.25
N THR A 8 15.70 23.80 -4.80
CA THR A 8 15.38 23.87 -3.38
C THR A 8 14.94 22.47 -2.99
N GLN A 9 15.82 21.71 -2.31
CA GLN A 9 15.40 20.46 -1.69
C GLN A 9 14.26 20.80 -0.73
N GLN A 10 13.12 20.13 -0.91
CA GLN A 10 12.05 20.24 0.05
C GLN A 10 12.54 19.72 1.41
N PRO A 11 12.20 20.39 2.52
CA PRO A 11 12.60 19.92 3.84
C PRO A 11 12.04 18.52 4.07
N GLU A 12 12.88 17.61 4.57
CA GLU A 12 12.45 16.27 4.96
C GLU A 12 11.38 16.37 6.05
N ILE A 13 10.35 15.53 5.96
CA ILE A 13 9.29 15.46 6.96
C ILE A 13 9.85 14.81 8.24
N THR A 14 9.68 15.48 9.38
CA THR A 14 10.15 14.99 10.69
C THR A 14 9.11 15.23 11.77
N ALA A 15 9.26 14.58 12.93
CA ALA A 15 8.41 14.82 14.09
C ALA A 15 8.41 16.30 14.54
N GLU A 16 9.53 17.03 14.39
CA GLU A 16 9.58 18.45 14.79
C GLU A 16 8.84 19.39 13.83
N ASN A 17 8.72 19.02 12.55
CA ASN A 17 8.20 19.91 11.52
C ASN A 17 6.83 19.50 10.95
N VAL A 18 6.35 18.27 11.23
CA VAL A 18 5.14 17.71 10.63
C VAL A 18 3.91 18.61 10.82
N LEU A 19 3.69 19.14 12.02
CA LEU A 19 2.55 20.04 12.29
C LEU A 19 2.66 21.42 11.62
N ARG A 20 3.88 21.86 11.32
CA ARG A 20 4.11 23.11 10.58
C ARG A 20 3.83 22.92 9.09
N LEU A 21 4.18 21.75 8.54
CA LEU A 21 3.96 21.41 7.14
C LEU A 21 2.52 20.98 6.87
N PHE A 22 1.91 20.26 7.81
CA PHE A 22 0.58 19.65 7.72
C PHE A 22 -0.18 19.84 9.04
N PRO A 23 -0.84 21.00 9.24
CA PRO A 23 -1.59 21.29 10.46
C PRO A 23 -2.72 20.30 10.79
N GLU A 24 -3.21 19.57 9.80
CA GLU A 24 -4.26 18.55 9.93
C GLU A 24 -3.74 17.18 10.42
N VAL A 25 -2.43 16.96 10.45
CA VAL A 25 -1.83 15.75 11.03
C VAL A 25 -2.03 15.77 12.54
N ASN A 26 -2.39 14.62 13.10
CA ASN A 26 -2.43 14.41 14.54
C ASN A 26 -1.11 13.77 15.01
N THR A 27 -0.45 14.34 16.02
CA THR A 27 0.77 13.75 16.59
C THR A 27 0.47 12.52 17.46
N THR A 28 -0.80 12.25 17.76
CA THR A 28 -1.23 11.01 18.39
C THR A 28 -1.36 9.92 17.33
N LEU A 29 -0.59 8.84 17.47
CA LEU A 29 -0.62 7.71 16.53
C LEU A 29 -1.92 6.90 16.58
N ILE A 30 -2.57 6.86 17.75
CA ILE A 30 -3.76 6.04 17.99
C ILE A 30 -4.95 6.89 18.40
N GLY A 31 -6.09 6.70 17.73
CA GLY A 31 -7.37 7.29 18.17
C GLY A 31 -7.45 8.81 18.06
N GLY A 32 -6.64 9.42 17.20
CA GLY A 32 -6.73 10.84 16.88
C GLY A 32 -8.11 11.20 16.34
N SER A 33 -8.65 12.36 16.77
CA SER A 33 -9.86 12.91 16.15
C SER A 33 -9.48 13.58 14.83
N HIS A 34 -10.21 13.26 13.76
CA HIS A 34 -10.08 13.87 12.45
C HIS A 34 -11.44 14.37 11.97
N ASN A 35 -11.44 15.40 11.11
CA ASN A 35 -12.66 15.85 10.44
C ASN A 35 -13.05 14.83 9.37
N SER A 36 -14.34 14.48 9.31
CA SER A 36 -14.85 13.54 8.31
C SER A 36 -14.77 14.11 6.90
N ALA A 37 -14.45 13.25 5.95
CA ALA A 37 -14.37 13.49 4.51
C ALA A 37 -15.75 13.44 3.84
N THR A 38 -16.80 13.02 4.55
CA THR A 38 -18.17 12.84 4.01
C THR A 38 -18.82 14.12 3.48
N SER A 39 -18.38 15.30 3.91
CA SER A 39 -18.87 16.60 3.43
C SER A 39 -17.86 17.37 2.57
N ASP A 40 -16.85 16.68 2.04
CA ASP A 40 -15.73 17.32 1.38
C ASP A 40 -15.95 17.46 -0.14
N ASN A 41 -15.86 18.69 -0.65
CA ASN A 41 -16.02 18.97 -2.08
C ASN A 41 -14.97 18.24 -2.95
N ALA A 42 -13.82 17.86 -2.38
CA ALA A 42 -12.83 17.08 -3.10
C ALA A 42 -13.32 15.66 -3.44
N LEU A 43 -14.33 15.17 -2.75
CA LEU A 43 -14.86 13.81 -2.95
C LEU A 43 -16.21 13.80 -3.69
N GLN A 44 -16.66 14.95 -4.18
CA GLN A 44 -17.90 15.04 -4.95
C GLN A 44 -17.82 14.18 -6.21
N GLY A 45 -18.79 13.27 -6.37
CA GLY A 45 -18.91 12.40 -7.55
C GLY A 45 -18.21 11.04 -7.42
N TYR A 46 -17.52 10.77 -6.30
CA TYR A 46 -17.04 9.43 -5.98
C TYR A 46 -18.12 8.59 -5.28
N ASP A 47 -17.91 7.28 -5.28
CA ASP A 47 -18.77 6.30 -4.61
C ASP A 47 -18.81 6.51 -3.09
N GLU A 48 -20.00 6.38 -2.48
CA GLU A 48 -20.23 6.71 -1.06
C GLU A 48 -19.39 5.83 -0.11
N GLU A 49 -19.15 4.57 -0.45
CA GLU A 49 -18.35 3.66 0.36
C GLU A 49 -16.87 4.03 0.27
N GLN A 50 -16.36 4.35 -0.92
CA GLN A 50 -14.97 4.82 -1.05
C GLN A 50 -14.74 6.17 -0.38
N ILE A 51 -15.75 7.06 -0.33
CA ILE A 51 -15.71 8.29 0.46
C ILE A 51 -15.64 7.98 1.96
N ARG A 52 -16.45 7.03 2.45
CA ARG A 52 -16.41 6.61 3.84
C ARG A 52 -15.04 6.06 4.23
N LEU A 53 -14.41 5.27 3.36
CA LEU A 53 -13.06 4.74 3.57
C LEU A 53 -11.97 5.82 3.54
N MET A 54 -12.26 7.04 3.05
CA MET A 54 -11.30 8.15 3.12
C MET A 54 -11.12 8.74 4.53
N ASP A 55 -11.99 8.34 5.48
CA ASP A 55 -11.86 8.64 6.91
C ASP A 55 -10.95 7.66 7.67
N GLU A 56 -10.51 6.57 7.03
CA GLU A 56 -9.52 5.67 7.61
C GLU A 56 -8.25 6.44 8.00
N VAL A 57 -7.68 6.11 9.16
CA VAL A 57 -6.54 6.83 9.74
C VAL A 57 -5.25 6.09 9.40
N CYS A 58 -4.45 6.67 8.52
CA CYS A 58 -3.12 6.20 8.15
C CYS A 58 -2.05 6.63 9.16
N ILE A 59 -0.97 5.87 9.22
CA ILE A 59 0.22 6.18 10.02
C ILE A 59 1.15 7.06 9.19
N VAL A 60 1.41 8.29 9.65
CA VAL A 60 2.33 9.22 8.99
C VAL A 60 3.75 8.92 9.45
N LEU A 61 4.69 8.89 8.50
CA LEU A 61 6.07 8.46 8.71
C LEU A 61 7.06 9.59 8.39
N ASP A 62 8.27 9.46 8.93
CA ASP A 62 9.46 10.04 8.32
C ASP A 62 10.06 9.12 7.25
N ASN A 63 11.16 9.55 6.63
CA ASN A 63 11.83 8.83 5.56
C ASN A 63 12.47 7.49 5.97
N ASP A 64 12.55 7.20 7.27
CA ASP A 64 13.18 6.02 7.84
C ASP A 64 12.15 5.10 8.53
N ASP A 65 10.86 5.28 8.21
CA ASP A 65 9.74 4.49 8.70
C ASP A 65 9.51 4.64 10.23
N VAL A 66 9.87 5.80 10.78
CA VAL A 66 9.50 6.16 12.15
C VAL A 66 8.11 6.82 12.12
N PRO A 67 7.14 6.32 12.91
CA PRO A 67 5.85 6.96 13.04
C PRO A 67 5.97 8.35 13.69
N ILE A 68 5.53 9.39 12.98
CA ILE A 68 5.58 10.79 13.44
C ILE A 68 4.19 11.41 13.61
N GLY A 69 3.13 10.69 13.26
CA GLY A 69 1.76 11.12 13.45
C GLY A 69 0.75 10.19 12.78
N SER A 70 -0.48 10.67 12.67
CA SER A 70 -1.57 10.02 11.96
C SER A 70 -2.39 11.04 11.18
N ALA A 71 -2.98 10.62 10.07
CA ALA A 71 -3.78 11.47 9.19
C ALA A 71 -4.85 10.65 8.48
N THR A 72 -5.90 11.31 7.99
CA THR A 72 -6.91 10.63 7.17
C THR A 72 -6.28 10.16 5.86
N LYS A 73 -6.80 9.05 5.34
CA LYS A 73 -6.45 8.51 4.03
C LYS A 73 -6.57 9.58 2.95
N LYS A 74 -7.64 10.39 2.98
CA LYS A 74 -7.75 11.55 2.06
C LYS A 74 -6.51 12.43 2.09
N LEU A 75 -6.07 12.86 3.28
CA LEU A 75 -4.95 13.80 3.41
C LEU A 75 -3.65 13.20 2.85
N CYS A 76 -3.42 11.93 3.16
CA CYS A 76 -2.27 11.14 2.73
C CYS A 76 -2.18 10.95 1.21
N HIS A 77 -3.31 10.83 0.51
CA HIS A 77 -3.33 10.48 -0.93
C HIS A 77 -3.48 11.70 -1.85
N LEU A 78 -3.49 12.91 -1.28
CA LEU A 78 -3.63 14.17 -2.00
C LEU A 78 -2.27 14.61 -2.54
N MET A 79 -2.14 14.77 -3.86
CA MET A 79 -0.86 15.15 -4.50
C MET A 79 -0.30 16.46 -3.94
N GLU A 80 -1.15 17.41 -3.54
CA GLU A 80 -0.71 18.66 -2.91
C GLU A 80 0.03 18.47 -1.57
N ASN A 81 -0.21 17.35 -0.87
CA ASN A 81 0.44 17.03 0.39
C ASN A 81 1.61 16.08 0.17
N ILE A 82 1.44 15.10 -0.73
CA ILE A 82 2.51 14.21 -1.20
C ILE A 82 3.68 15.04 -1.76
N ASP A 83 3.40 16.04 -2.58
CA ASP A 83 4.42 16.94 -3.15
C ASP A 83 4.97 17.93 -2.13
N LYS A 84 4.52 17.94 -0.89
CA LYS A 84 5.17 18.63 0.25
C LYS A 84 5.93 17.65 1.16
N GLY A 85 5.91 16.35 0.84
CA GLY A 85 6.61 15.31 1.58
C GLY A 85 5.75 14.47 2.54
N LEU A 86 4.41 14.59 2.52
CA LEU A 86 3.56 13.73 3.36
C LEU A 86 3.71 12.27 2.93
N LEU A 87 4.08 11.40 3.87
CA LEU A 87 4.44 10.01 3.66
C LEU A 87 3.70 9.14 4.68
N HIS A 88 3.19 7.98 4.26
CA HIS A 88 2.49 7.05 5.16
C HIS A 88 2.94 5.60 4.99
N ARG A 89 2.64 4.77 5.99
CA ARG A 89 2.91 3.33 5.95
C ARG A 89 1.88 2.60 5.09
N ALA A 90 2.35 1.64 4.31
CA ALA A 90 1.51 0.77 3.50
C ALA A 90 1.98 -0.69 3.54
N PHE A 91 1.20 -1.58 2.94
CA PHE A 91 1.61 -2.95 2.66
C PHE A 91 1.08 -3.45 1.32
N SER A 92 1.83 -4.39 0.72
CA SER A 92 1.49 -5.12 -0.49
C SER A 92 1.58 -6.62 -0.24
N VAL A 93 0.44 -7.31 -0.33
CA VAL A 93 0.35 -8.77 -0.23
C VAL A 93 0.52 -9.41 -1.60
N PHE A 94 1.34 -10.46 -1.66
CA PHE A 94 1.46 -11.39 -2.76
C PHE A 94 1.07 -12.79 -2.24
N LEU A 95 -0.15 -13.20 -2.56
CA LEU A 95 -0.69 -14.51 -2.20
C LEU A 95 -0.48 -15.49 -3.35
N PHE A 96 0.19 -16.59 -3.06
CA PHE A 96 0.41 -17.69 -3.99
C PHE A 96 -0.45 -18.88 -3.58
N ASP A 97 -1.03 -19.58 -4.55
CA ASP A 97 -1.69 -20.86 -4.26
C ASP A 97 -0.70 -22.02 -4.19
N SER A 98 -1.20 -23.24 -3.91
CA SER A 98 -0.40 -24.46 -3.88
C SER A 98 0.32 -24.78 -5.20
N GLN A 99 -0.11 -24.18 -6.33
CA GLN A 99 0.48 -24.33 -7.66
C GLN A 99 1.47 -23.22 -8.00
N ASN A 100 1.87 -22.39 -7.02
CA ASN A 100 2.71 -21.21 -7.21
C ASN A 100 2.13 -20.21 -8.21
N ARG A 101 0.80 -20.09 -8.31
CA ARG A 101 0.15 -19.02 -9.09
C ARG A 101 -0.11 -17.84 -8.16
N LEU A 102 0.20 -16.63 -8.61
CA LEU A 102 -0.05 -15.39 -7.87
C LEU A 102 -1.51 -14.98 -8.07
N LEU A 103 -2.21 -14.67 -6.98
CA LEU A 103 -3.52 -14.03 -7.03
C LEU A 103 -3.36 -12.54 -7.34
N LEU A 104 -3.89 -12.11 -8.48
CA LEU A 104 -4.03 -10.71 -8.84
C LEU A 104 -5.45 -10.23 -8.58
N GLN A 105 -5.60 -8.93 -8.35
CA GLN A 105 -6.88 -8.24 -8.42
C GLN A 105 -6.84 -7.15 -9.49
N GLN A 106 -7.99 -6.90 -10.13
CA GLN A 106 -8.24 -5.69 -10.88
C GLN A 106 -9.04 -4.74 -9.99
N ARG A 107 -8.47 -3.57 -9.71
CA ARG A 107 -9.10 -2.54 -8.88
C ARG A 107 -10.45 -2.15 -9.44
N ALA A 108 -11.46 -2.01 -8.58
CA ALA A 108 -12.79 -1.56 -8.98
C ALA A 108 -12.77 -0.16 -9.63
N THR A 109 -13.79 0.15 -10.43
CA THR A 109 -13.90 1.46 -11.09
C THR A 109 -14.14 2.57 -10.06
N GLU A 110 -14.74 2.22 -8.92
CA GLU A 110 -15.09 3.10 -7.81
C GLU A 110 -13.86 3.58 -7.03
N LYS A 111 -12.71 2.89 -7.13
CA LYS A 111 -11.48 3.24 -6.41
C LYS A 111 -11.02 4.65 -6.76
N ILE A 112 -10.74 5.44 -5.72
CA ILE A 112 -10.28 6.82 -5.88
C ILE A 112 -8.90 6.89 -6.55
N THR A 113 -7.97 6.00 -6.14
CA THR A 113 -6.65 5.88 -6.76
C THR A 113 -6.59 4.67 -7.70
N PHE A 114 -6.00 4.85 -8.88
CA PHE A 114 -5.73 3.81 -9.88
C PHE A 114 -6.92 2.87 -10.20
N PRO A 115 -8.12 3.39 -10.49
CA PRO A 115 -9.25 2.53 -10.86
C PRO A 115 -8.94 1.72 -12.11
N ASP A 116 -9.55 0.53 -12.21
CA ASP A 116 -9.47 -0.40 -13.35
C ASP A 116 -8.08 -1.00 -13.64
N MET A 117 -7.07 -0.72 -12.81
CA MET A 117 -5.72 -1.26 -12.96
C MET A 117 -5.57 -2.62 -12.27
N TRP A 118 -4.83 -3.53 -12.92
CA TRP A 118 -4.37 -4.78 -12.33
C TRP A 118 -3.22 -4.54 -11.34
N THR A 119 -3.24 -5.26 -10.23
CA THR A 119 -2.23 -5.18 -9.18
C THR A 119 -2.04 -6.54 -8.49
N ASN A 120 -1.05 -6.66 -7.61
CA ASN A 120 -0.89 -7.80 -6.70
C ASN A 120 -2.12 -7.99 -5.79
N THR A 121 -2.13 -9.07 -5.01
CA THR A 121 -3.32 -9.58 -4.31
C THR A 121 -4.09 -8.53 -3.52
N CYS A 122 -3.44 -7.77 -2.65
CA CYS A 122 -4.09 -6.77 -1.80
C CYS A 122 -3.08 -5.69 -1.42
N CYS A 123 -3.45 -4.42 -1.57
CA CYS A 123 -2.62 -3.27 -1.19
C CYS A 123 -3.45 -2.31 -0.34
N SER A 124 -2.97 -1.99 0.86
CA SER A 124 -3.67 -1.07 1.75
C SER A 124 -2.75 -0.58 2.86
N HIS A 125 -3.33 -0.10 3.95
CA HIS A 125 -2.63 0.62 5.00
C HIS A 125 -2.89 -0.06 6.35
N PRO A 126 -1.86 -0.23 7.20
CA PRO A 126 -2.09 -0.39 8.62
C PRO A 126 -2.72 0.90 9.18
N LEU A 127 -3.67 0.74 10.10
CA LEU A 127 -4.37 1.87 10.70
C LEU A 127 -3.68 2.38 11.98
N GLY A 128 -3.93 3.65 12.29
CA GLY A 128 -3.62 4.28 13.59
C GLY A 128 -4.51 3.75 14.73
N ILE A 129 -4.51 2.43 14.94
CA ILE A 129 -5.30 1.72 15.96
C ILE A 129 -4.41 0.77 16.78
N PRO A 130 -4.83 0.38 18.00
CA PRO A 130 -4.10 -0.61 18.78
C PRO A 130 -3.89 -1.91 17.98
N GLY A 131 -2.63 -2.34 17.90
CA GLY A 131 -2.24 -3.58 17.23
C GLY A 131 -1.72 -3.41 15.80
N GLU A 132 -2.15 -2.40 15.04
CA GLU A 132 -1.69 -2.19 13.65
C GLU A 132 -0.57 -1.14 13.52
N THR A 133 -0.40 -0.25 14.50
CA THR A 133 0.58 0.85 14.40
C THR A 133 2.03 0.36 14.37
N GLY A 134 2.54 -0.17 15.50
CA GLY A 134 3.92 -0.67 15.65
C GLY A 134 5.02 0.41 15.58
N VAL A 135 6.00 0.35 16.50
CA VAL A 135 7.21 1.20 16.48
C VAL A 135 8.45 0.32 16.32
N GLY A 136 9.29 0.65 15.35
CA GLY A 136 10.42 -0.21 14.95
C GLY A 136 9.98 -1.39 14.09
N LEU A 137 10.95 -2.06 13.46
CA LEU A 137 10.67 -3.00 12.37
C LEU A 137 9.80 -4.19 12.81
N GLU A 138 10.14 -4.87 13.90
CA GLU A 138 9.41 -6.07 14.35
C GLU A 138 7.94 -5.76 14.64
N GLU A 139 7.65 -4.73 15.44
CA GLU A 139 6.28 -4.36 15.78
C GLU A 139 5.51 -3.87 14.55
N SER A 140 6.16 -3.14 13.65
CA SER A 140 5.56 -2.67 12.41
C SER A 140 5.21 -3.83 11.48
N VAL A 141 6.08 -4.84 11.36
CA VAL A 141 5.79 -6.09 10.64
C VAL A 141 4.56 -6.79 11.20
N GLN A 142 4.44 -6.91 12.53
CA GLN A 142 3.25 -7.50 13.16
C GLN A 142 1.99 -6.66 12.90
N GLY A 143 2.13 -5.33 12.89
CA GLY A 143 1.05 -4.41 12.59
C GLY A 143 0.53 -4.55 11.16
N VAL A 144 1.43 -4.56 10.17
CA VAL A 144 1.03 -4.73 8.76
C VAL A 144 0.47 -6.11 8.48
N ARG A 145 0.92 -7.17 9.16
CA ARG A 145 0.31 -8.51 9.02
C ARG A 145 -1.13 -8.54 9.50
N ARG A 146 -1.45 -7.87 10.61
CA ARG A 146 -2.85 -7.71 11.08
C ARG A 146 -3.69 -6.94 10.07
N ALA A 147 -3.15 -5.85 9.55
CA ALA A 147 -3.83 -5.05 8.52
C ALA A 147 -4.07 -5.85 7.23
N ALA A 148 -3.10 -6.67 6.81
CA ALA A 148 -3.21 -7.56 5.66
C ALA A 148 -4.34 -8.57 5.82
N VAL A 149 -4.44 -9.25 6.96
CA VAL A 149 -5.55 -10.17 7.25
C VAL A 149 -6.90 -9.47 7.16
N ARG A 150 -7.04 -8.31 7.83
CA ARG A 150 -8.28 -7.50 7.80
C ARG A 150 -8.68 -7.10 6.37
N LYS A 151 -7.72 -6.71 5.55
CA LYS A 151 -7.97 -6.21 4.19
C LYS A 151 -8.16 -7.32 3.17
N LEU A 152 -7.52 -8.48 3.33
CA LEU A 152 -7.82 -9.67 2.52
C LEU A 152 -9.26 -10.15 2.75
N GLU A 153 -9.75 -10.11 4.00
CA GLU A 153 -11.16 -10.39 4.30
C GLU A 153 -12.08 -9.34 3.68
N HIS A 154 -11.77 -8.05 3.85
CA HIS A 154 -12.61 -6.97 3.35
C HIS A 154 -12.67 -6.89 1.80
N GLU A 155 -11.54 -6.97 1.10
CA GLU A 155 -11.49 -6.79 -0.36
C GLU A 155 -11.85 -8.07 -1.11
N LEU A 156 -11.35 -9.22 -0.65
CA LEU A 156 -11.41 -10.48 -1.39
C LEU A 156 -12.30 -11.54 -0.72
N GLY A 157 -12.84 -11.26 0.47
CA GLY A 157 -13.65 -12.22 1.23
C GLY A 157 -12.85 -13.38 1.80
N ILE A 158 -11.51 -13.28 1.81
CA ILE A 158 -10.63 -14.35 2.31
C ILE A 158 -10.70 -14.34 3.83
N LYS A 159 -11.34 -15.38 4.38
CA LYS A 159 -11.51 -15.52 5.83
C LYS A 159 -10.15 -15.64 6.56
N PRO A 160 -9.98 -15.04 7.75
CA PRO A 160 -8.74 -15.09 8.51
C PRO A 160 -8.18 -16.49 8.79
N GLU A 161 -9.04 -17.51 8.91
CA GLU A 161 -8.59 -18.89 9.16
C GLU A 161 -7.83 -19.50 7.96
N GLN A 162 -8.03 -18.96 6.76
CA GLN A 162 -7.33 -19.41 5.55
C GLN A 162 -5.95 -18.75 5.38
N VAL A 163 -5.71 -17.65 6.09
CA VAL A 163 -4.46 -16.88 6.04
C VAL A 163 -3.97 -16.56 7.46
N PRO A 164 -3.52 -17.57 8.23
CA PRO A 164 -3.00 -17.35 9.57
C PRO A 164 -1.91 -16.29 9.59
N ILE A 165 -1.96 -15.38 10.58
CA ILE A 165 -1.08 -14.22 10.63
C ILE A 165 0.43 -14.57 10.61
N ASP A 166 0.79 -15.70 11.22
CA ASP A 166 2.18 -16.16 11.33
C ASP A 166 2.72 -16.77 10.02
N ASP A 167 1.84 -17.08 9.07
CA ASP A 167 2.22 -17.63 7.77
C ASP A 167 2.71 -16.54 6.80
N PHE A 168 2.37 -15.28 7.05
CA PHE A 168 2.90 -14.15 6.27
C PHE A 168 4.41 -14.01 6.43
N LYS A 169 5.11 -14.00 5.30
CA LYS A 169 6.55 -13.76 5.20
C LYS A 169 6.79 -12.31 4.85
N PHE A 170 7.51 -11.59 5.70
CA PHE A 170 7.94 -10.23 5.42
C PHE A 170 9.26 -10.28 4.66
N LEU A 171 9.29 -9.67 3.48
CA LEU A 171 10.48 -9.64 2.64
C LEU A 171 11.30 -8.38 2.92
N THR A 172 10.78 -7.24 2.49
CA THR A 172 11.47 -5.95 2.52
C THR A 172 10.47 -4.80 2.57
N ARG A 173 10.98 -3.57 2.62
CA ARG A 173 10.22 -2.32 2.52
C ARG A 173 10.65 -1.54 1.29
N ILE A 174 9.68 -0.98 0.56
CA ILE A 174 9.93 -0.16 -0.62
C ILE A 174 9.35 1.24 -0.38
N HIS A 175 10.20 2.26 -0.44
CA HIS A 175 9.78 3.65 -0.49
C HIS A 175 9.60 4.06 -1.95
N TYR A 176 8.37 4.38 -2.33
CA TYR A 176 8.02 4.86 -3.67
C TYR A 176 7.05 6.05 -3.63
N LYS A 177 6.98 6.79 -4.74
CA LYS A 177 6.01 7.87 -4.96
C LYS A 177 5.40 7.76 -6.36
N SER A 178 4.08 7.83 -6.47
CA SER A 178 3.42 7.74 -7.78
C SER A 178 2.10 8.52 -7.87
N PRO A 179 1.93 9.41 -8.85
CA PRO A 179 0.63 10.04 -9.10
C PRO A 179 -0.35 9.03 -9.71
N SER A 180 -1.59 9.01 -9.23
CA SER A 180 -2.71 8.30 -9.84
C SER A 180 -3.31 9.14 -10.96
N ASP A 181 -3.67 10.38 -10.61
CA ASP A 181 -4.12 11.40 -11.53
C ASP A 181 -3.52 12.76 -11.11
N GLY A 182 -4.01 13.87 -11.66
CA GLY A 182 -3.51 15.20 -11.30
C GLY A 182 -3.75 15.59 -9.83
N LYS A 183 -4.66 14.92 -9.12
CA LYS A 183 -5.11 15.25 -7.77
C LYS A 183 -4.71 14.20 -6.74
N TRP A 184 -4.77 12.93 -7.08
CA TRP A 184 -4.53 11.80 -6.19
C TRP A 184 -3.26 11.05 -6.54
N GLY A 185 -2.63 10.44 -5.54
CA GLY A 185 -1.45 9.60 -5.72
C GLY A 185 -1.10 8.83 -4.46
N GLU A 186 0.09 8.23 -4.48
CA GLU A 186 0.67 7.42 -3.41
C GLU A 186 2.07 7.93 -3.09
N HIS A 187 2.41 7.94 -1.80
CA HIS A 187 3.76 8.18 -1.30
C HIS A 187 3.92 7.37 -0.03
N GLU A 188 4.62 6.23 -0.16
CA GLU A 188 4.49 5.15 0.80
C GLU A 188 5.84 4.53 1.14
N ILE A 189 5.98 4.08 2.38
CA ILE A 189 6.89 2.99 2.74
C ILE A 189 6.05 1.71 2.78
N ASP A 190 6.19 0.91 1.73
CA ASP A 190 5.37 -0.26 1.44
C ASP A 190 6.04 -1.54 1.93
N TYR A 191 5.36 -2.25 2.83
CA TYR A 191 5.79 -3.54 3.37
C TYR A 191 5.40 -4.67 2.44
N ILE A 192 6.39 -5.42 1.94
CA ILE A 192 6.17 -6.54 1.04
C ILE A 192 5.91 -7.81 1.85
N LEU A 193 4.69 -8.35 1.72
CA LEU A 193 4.23 -9.53 2.44
C LEU A 193 3.89 -10.65 1.46
N PHE A 194 4.51 -11.82 1.65
CA PHE A 194 4.18 -13.03 0.90
C PHE A 194 3.39 -13.99 1.77
N ILE A 195 2.45 -14.72 1.16
CA ILE A 195 1.78 -15.84 1.82
C ILE A 195 1.47 -16.91 0.77
N LYS A 196 1.55 -18.18 1.15
CA LYS A 196 1.13 -19.29 0.30
C LYS A 196 -0.07 -19.99 0.93
N ALA A 197 -1.23 -19.91 0.29
CA ALA A 197 -2.49 -20.45 0.79
C ALA A 197 -3.46 -20.71 -0.37
N ASP A 198 -4.18 -21.82 -0.31
CA ASP A 198 -5.36 -22.04 -1.15
C ASP A 198 -6.56 -21.39 -0.46
N VAL A 199 -7.23 -20.46 -1.15
CA VAL A 199 -8.26 -19.60 -0.56
C VAL A 199 -9.56 -19.58 -1.37
N ASP A 200 -10.67 -19.52 -0.66
CA ASP A 200 -11.97 -19.16 -1.22
C ASP A 200 -12.09 -17.64 -1.38
N LEU A 201 -12.64 -17.20 -2.52
CA LEU A 201 -12.86 -15.79 -2.81
C LEU A 201 -14.35 -15.44 -2.74
N ASN A 202 -14.66 -14.34 -2.07
CA ASN A 202 -15.94 -13.65 -2.11
C ASN A 202 -15.67 -12.16 -2.28
N VAL A 203 -15.25 -11.80 -3.50
CA VAL A 203 -14.72 -10.47 -3.84
C VAL A 203 -15.76 -9.38 -3.57
N ASN A 204 -15.34 -8.31 -2.88
CA ASN A 204 -16.14 -7.11 -2.73
C ASN A 204 -16.09 -6.30 -4.03
N PRO A 205 -17.21 -6.15 -4.77
CA PRO A 205 -17.21 -5.48 -6.07
C PRO A 205 -16.88 -3.98 -6.00
N ASN A 206 -16.98 -3.36 -4.81
CA ASN A 206 -16.57 -1.97 -4.60
C ASN A 206 -15.05 -1.82 -4.47
N GLU A 207 -14.34 -2.91 -4.19
CA GLU A 207 -12.88 -2.92 -4.01
C GLU A 207 -12.15 -3.51 -5.23
N ALA A 208 -12.64 -4.62 -5.76
CA ALA A 208 -12.09 -5.26 -6.95
C ALA A 208 -13.19 -5.69 -7.94
N ARG A 209 -12.97 -5.41 -9.22
CA ARG A 209 -13.87 -5.76 -10.32
C ARG A 209 -13.56 -7.11 -10.97
N ASP A 210 -12.36 -7.62 -10.75
CA ASP A 210 -11.92 -8.93 -11.25
C ASP A 210 -10.79 -9.48 -10.36
N SER A 211 -10.58 -10.79 -10.39
CA SER A 211 -9.49 -11.46 -9.71
C SER A 211 -9.04 -12.70 -10.48
N ARG A 212 -7.73 -12.98 -10.46
CA ARG A 212 -7.19 -14.11 -11.22
C ARG A 212 -5.91 -14.65 -10.63
N PHE A 213 -5.84 -15.98 -10.50
CA PHE A 213 -4.58 -16.69 -10.30
C PHE A 213 -3.80 -16.81 -11.62
N VAL A 214 -2.54 -16.38 -11.61
CA VAL A 214 -1.68 -16.37 -12.80
C VAL A 214 -0.35 -17.05 -12.51
N SER A 215 0.15 -17.84 -13.46
CA SER A 215 1.55 -18.27 -13.43
C SER A 215 2.49 -17.11 -13.78
N GLN A 216 3.81 -17.31 -13.60
CA GLN A 216 4.81 -16.35 -14.08
C GLN A 216 4.66 -16.06 -15.59
N GLU A 217 4.41 -17.10 -16.41
CA GLU A 217 4.28 -16.95 -17.86
C GLU A 217 2.98 -16.23 -18.25
N ASP A 218 1.88 -16.50 -17.54
CA ASP A 218 0.63 -15.75 -17.69
C ASP A 218 0.86 -14.25 -17.39
N LEU A 219 1.53 -13.93 -16.28
CA LEU A 219 1.81 -12.54 -15.91
C LEU A 219 2.73 -11.85 -16.93
N ARG A 220 3.78 -12.53 -17.42
CA ARG A 220 4.63 -12.01 -18.51
C ARG A 220 3.83 -11.77 -19.79
N THR A 221 2.84 -12.60 -20.07
CA THR A 221 1.93 -12.42 -21.22
C THR A 221 1.01 -11.23 -20.99
N MET A 222 0.43 -11.09 -19.80
CA MET A 222 -0.41 -9.95 -19.44
C MET A 222 0.34 -8.60 -19.57
N PHE A 223 1.62 -8.53 -19.16
CA PHE A 223 2.43 -7.32 -19.34
C PHE A 223 2.68 -6.93 -20.81
N LYS A 224 2.58 -7.89 -21.75
CA LYS A 224 2.70 -7.61 -23.19
C LYS A 224 1.39 -7.09 -23.79
N ASP A 225 0.27 -7.29 -23.11
CA ASP A 225 -1.05 -6.82 -23.55
C ASP A 225 -1.22 -5.33 -23.21
N LYS A 226 -1.21 -4.50 -24.26
CA LYS A 226 -1.34 -3.03 -24.13
C LYS A 226 -2.73 -2.57 -23.72
N SER A 227 -3.74 -3.45 -23.75
CA SER A 227 -5.08 -3.13 -23.28
C SER A 227 -5.19 -3.16 -21.76
N LEU A 228 -4.30 -3.91 -21.10
CA LEU A 228 -4.24 -4.00 -19.65
C LEU A 228 -3.40 -2.84 -19.08
N LYS A 229 -3.84 -2.33 -17.93
CA LYS A 229 -3.12 -1.33 -17.15
C LYS A 229 -2.72 -1.96 -15.83
N PHE A 230 -1.53 -1.63 -15.36
CA PHE A 230 -1.00 -2.11 -14.09
C PHE A 230 -0.68 -0.94 -13.19
N THR A 231 -0.84 -1.14 -11.90
CA THR A 231 -0.45 -0.15 -10.92
C THR A 231 1.07 0.07 -10.94
N PRO A 232 1.55 1.29 -10.70
CA PRO A 232 2.98 1.61 -10.82
C PRO A 232 3.88 0.77 -9.90
N TRP A 233 3.47 0.57 -8.64
CA TRP A 233 4.24 -0.24 -7.68
C TRP A 233 4.27 -1.71 -8.09
N PHE A 234 3.16 -2.28 -8.57
CA PHE A 234 3.14 -3.68 -8.98
C PHE A 234 4.06 -3.91 -10.17
N LYS A 235 4.02 -3.02 -11.17
CA LYS A 235 4.93 -3.06 -12.31
C LYS A 235 6.39 -2.95 -11.85
N LEU A 236 6.69 -1.99 -10.97
CA LEU A 236 8.03 -1.79 -10.42
C LEU A 236 8.55 -3.06 -9.75
N ILE A 237 7.78 -3.63 -8.81
CA ILE A 237 8.14 -4.85 -8.09
C ILE A 237 8.30 -6.04 -9.06
N CYS A 238 7.42 -6.16 -10.06
CA CYS A 238 7.53 -7.20 -11.09
C CYS A 238 8.83 -7.11 -11.89
N GLU A 239 9.18 -5.92 -12.35
CA GLU A 239 10.33 -5.69 -13.22
C GLU A 239 11.66 -5.75 -12.45
N SER A 240 11.65 -5.55 -11.13
CA SER A 240 12.87 -5.51 -10.32
C SER A 240 13.17 -6.77 -9.52
N MET A 241 12.15 -7.44 -8.96
CA MET A 241 12.38 -8.42 -7.88
C MET A 241 11.40 -9.59 -7.84
N LEU A 242 10.13 -9.41 -8.23
CA LEU A 242 9.09 -10.43 -8.04
C LEU A 242 9.44 -11.76 -8.70
N PHE A 243 9.88 -11.75 -9.97
CA PHE A 243 10.14 -13.00 -10.68
C PHE A 243 11.29 -13.79 -10.06
N GLU A 244 12.32 -13.10 -9.56
CA GLU A 244 13.41 -13.75 -8.83
C GLU A 244 12.92 -14.36 -7.52
N TRP A 245 12.12 -13.63 -6.74
CA TRP A 245 11.53 -14.17 -5.51
C TRP A 245 10.58 -15.33 -5.79
N TRP A 246 9.83 -15.26 -6.89
CA TRP A 246 8.88 -16.28 -7.30
C TRP A 246 9.59 -17.60 -7.61
N ASP A 247 10.78 -17.56 -8.22
CA ASP A 247 11.60 -18.76 -8.47
C ASP A 247 12.07 -19.46 -7.18
N HIS A 248 12.00 -18.78 -6.03
CA HIS A 248 12.46 -19.26 -4.72
C HIS A 248 11.33 -19.50 -3.71
N LEU A 249 10.05 -19.48 -4.12
CA LEU A 249 8.90 -19.62 -3.20
C LEU A 249 8.95 -20.88 -2.32
N ASP A 250 9.30 -22.03 -2.92
CA ASP A 250 9.32 -23.32 -2.21
C ASP A 250 10.66 -23.60 -1.53
N SER A 251 11.72 -22.91 -1.93
CA SER A 251 13.06 -23.05 -1.34
C SER A 251 13.93 -21.83 -1.64
N GLY A 252 14.50 -21.22 -0.59
CA GLY A 252 15.47 -20.15 -0.73
C GLY A 252 14.89 -18.74 -0.65
N LEU A 253 13.59 -18.59 -0.36
CA LEU A 253 12.97 -17.28 -0.11
C LEU A 253 13.58 -16.59 1.13
N GLU A 254 14.11 -17.37 2.08
CA GLU A 254 14.65 -16.90 3.36
C GLU A 254 15.77 -15.88 3.19
N GLN A 255 16.54 -15.95 2.09
CA GLN A 255 17.63 -15.00 1.82
C GLN A 255 17.12 -13.58 1.48
N TYR A 256 15.85 -13.45 1.11
CA TYR A 256 15.20 -12.18 0.76
C TYR A 256 14.27 -11.67 1.88
N MET A 257 14.23 -12.37 3.01
CA MET A 257 13.33 -12.07 4.13
C MET A 257 14.00 -11.19 5.19
N GLY A 258 13.21 -10.31 5.80
CA GLY A 258 13.63 -9.54 6.97
C GLY A 258 14.65 -8.45 6.66
N GLU A 259 14.65 -7.88 5.46
CA GLU A 259 15.56 -6.79 5.12
C GLU A 259 15.35 -5.58 6.05
N THR A 260 16.44 -5.10 6.65
CA THR A 260 16.41 -3.96 7.57
C THR A 260 16.48 -2.63 6.83
N GLU A 261 17.08 -2.60 5.64
CA GLU A 261 17.18 -1.38 4.82
C GLU A 261 15.90 -1.16 4.01
N ILE A 262 15.56 0.11 3.78
CA ILE A 262 14.41 0.49 2.94
C ILE A 262 14.92 0.67 1.50
N ARG A 263 14.32 -0.06 0.56
CA ARG A 263 14.60 0.10 -0.87
C ARG A 263 13.93 1.38 -1.37
N ARG A 264 14.69 2.33 -1.90
CA ARG A 264 14.15 3.61 -2.41
C ARG A 264 14.10 3.53 -3.94
N MET A 265 12.90 3.61 -4.52
CA MET A 265 12.66 3.32 -5.94
C MET A 265 11.77 4.36 -6.62
#